data_AF-A0A4V5PME1-F1
#
_entry.id   AF-A0A4V5PME1-F1
#
_cell.length_a   1.000
_cell.length_b   1.000
_cell.length_c   1.000
_cell.angle_alpha   90.00
_cell.angle_beta   90.00
_cell.angle_gamma   90.00
#
_symmetry.space_group_name_H-M   'P 1'
#
loop_
_entity.id
_entity.type
_entity.pdbx_description
1 polymer ?
#
loop_
_entity_poly.entity_id
_entity_poly.type
_entity_poly.pdbx_seq_one_letter_code
_entity_poly.pdbx_strand_id
1 'polypeptide(L)'
;MTELVSIAEDLWAAEHPLRFAGFVRMNARMTVARLPGDELWVHSPIPIDDTLAAALAKLGRVAYLVAPNRFHNLFLGAASARYPEARVFAAPRVQEKIPSVRIDEVLSAEPPAAWGGAVDLRLVEGVPMVSEVVFLHHASRTLVVSDILFNIEKPEGLVSKLVYAALGTNGKLAMGREWPLIAKDRAALRASLREVAALDFDRLIMAHGEVVASGAKDRVQAALSPYL
;
A
#
# COMPACT_ATOMS: atom_id res chain seq x y z
N MET A 1 -18.53 11.59 0.67
CA MET A 1 -17.96 11.08 1.93
C MET A 1 -17.20 9.82 1.59
N THR A 2 -15.99 9.66 2.09
CA THR A 2 -15.22 8.43 1.89
C THR A 2 -15.79 7.32 2.77
N GLU A 3 -16.16 6.19 2.16
CA GLU A 3 -16.73 5.04 2.85
C GLU A 3 -15.63 4.03 3.21
N LEU A 4 -15.72 3.46 4.41
CA LEU A 4 -14.86 2.37 4.86
C LEU A 4 -15.58 1.04 4.58
N VAL A 5 -15.02 0.25 3.67
CA VAL A 5 -15.61 -1.00 3.16
C VAL A 5 -14.88 -2.20 3.77
N SER A 6 -15.62 -3.19 4.27
CA SER A 6 -15.04 -4.46 4.73
C SER A 6 -14.56 -5.29 3.55
N ILE A 7 -13.31 -5.75 3.62
CA ILE A 7 -12.65 -6.56 2.59
C ILE A 7 -12.51 -8.01 3.06
N ALA A 8 -12.23 -8.20 4.34
CA ALA A 8 -12.23 -9.48 5.04
C ALA A 8 -12.53 -9.22 6.53
N GLU A 9 -12.58 -10.29 7.32
CA GLU A 9 -12.54 -10.16 8.78
C GLU A 9 -11.28 -9.39 9.20
N ASP A 10 -11.46 -8.40 10.07
CA ASP A 10 -10.40 -7.53 10.57
C ASP A 10 -9.62 -6.73 9.52
N LEU A 11 -10.20 -6.58 8.32
CA LEU A 11 -9.56 -5.84 7.22
C LEU A 11 -10.57 -5.01 6.43
N TRP A 12 -10.29 -3.72 6.33
CA TRP A 12 -11.11 -2.73 5.63
C TRP A 12 -10.27 -1.89 4.66
N ALA A 13 -10.94 -1.26 3.70
CA ALA A 13 -10.33 -0.30 2.81
C ALA A 13 -11.24 0.91 2.61
N ALA A 14 -10.62 2.06 2.35
CA ALA A 14 -11.30 3.29 2.00
C ALA A 14 -10.55 3.97 0.85
N GLU A 15 -11.29 4.63 -0.04
CA GLU A 15 -10.72 5.27 -1.23
C GLU A 15 -10.90 6.78 -1.23
N HIS A 16 -9.91 7.45 -1.81
CA HIS A 16 -9.93 8.88 -2.03
C HIS A 16 -9.50 9.21 -3.47
N PRO A 17 -10.35 9.91 -4.26
CA PRO A 17 -9.97 10.33 -5.60
C PRO A 17 -8.77 11.28 -5.58
N LEU A 18 -7.80 11.02 -6.45
CA LEU A 18 -6.61 11.83 -6.66
C LEU A 18 -6.38 12.12 -8.14
N ARG A 19 -5.53 13.14 -8.37
CA ARG A 19 -4.99 13.45 -9.69
C ARG A 19 -3.47 13.49 -9.62
N PHE A 20 -2.82 12.49 -10.19
CA PHE A 20 -1.37 12.50 -10.34
C PHE A 20 -0.97 13.43 -11.50
N ALA A 21 0.03 14.29 -11.25
CA ALA A 21 0.45 15.36 -12.13
C ALA A 21 -0.68 16.30 -12.62
N GLY A 22 -1.82 16.35 -11.90
CA GLY A 22 -2.98 17.18 -12.23
C GLY A 22 -3.93 16.61 -13.30
N PHE A 23 -3.54 15.54 -14.02
CA PHE A 23 -4.32 15.01 -15.15
C PHE A 23 -4.61 13.51 -15.10
N VAL A 24 -3.77 12.69 -14.46
CA VAL A 24 -4.03 11.25 -14.37
C VAL A 24 -4.98 10.98 -13.22
N ARG A 25 -6.19 10.49 -13.54
CA ARG A 25 -7.19 10.14 -12.53
C ARG A 25 -6.88 8.77 -11.95
N MET A 26 -6.88 8.71 -10.63
CA MET A 26 -6.67 7.49 -9.85
C MET A 26 -7.31 7.65 -8.47
N ASN A 27 -7.67 6.55 -7.83
CA ASN A 27 -7.97 6.59 -6.40
C ASN A 27 -6.73 6.19 -5.63
N ALA A 28 -6.42 6.87 -4.54
CA ALA A 28 -5.57 6.31 -3.50
C ALA A 28 -6.43 5.47 -2.55
N ARG A 29 -5.84 4.39 -2.02
CA ARG A 29 -6.49 3.51 -1.07
C ARG A 29 -5.76 3.50 0.26
N MET A 30 -6.52 3.76 1.32
CA MET A 30 -6.12 3.46 2.69
C MET A 30 -6.59 2.05 3.03
N THR A 31 -5.72 1.24 3.63
CA THR A 31 -6.07 -0.09 4.15
C THR A 31 -5.99 -0.06 5.67
N VAL A 32 -6.96 -0.66 6.34
CA VAL A 32 -7.03 -0.70 7.80
C VAL A 32 -7.13 -2.14 8.23
N ALA A 33 -6.21 -2.59 9.08
CA ALA A 33 -6.27 -3.89 9.74
C ALA A 33 -6.50 -3.69 11.24
N ARG A 34 -7.33 -4.53 11.85
CA ARG A 34 -7.41 -4.61 13.31
C ARG A 34 -6.41 -5.65 13.80
N LEU A 35 -5.49 -5.23 14.64
CA LEU A 35 -4.46 -6.05 15.27
C LEU A 35 -4.89 -6.44 16.70
N PRO A 36 -4.15 -7.34 17.38
CA PRO A 36 -4.46 -7.71 18.77
C PRO A 36 -4.58 -6.49 19.69
N GLY A 37 -5.53 -6.54 20.62
CA GLY A 37 -5.79 -5.43 21.56
C GLY A 37 -6.69 -4.31 21.00
N ASP A 38 -7.47 -4.58 19.96
CA ASP A 38 -8.35 -3.62 19.27
C ASP A 38 -7.58 -2.38 18.75
N GLU A 39 -6.35 -2.61 18.31
CA GLU A 39 -5.46 -1.60 17.76
C GLU A 39 -5.54 -1.60 16.24
N LEU A 40 -5.77 -0.44 15.64
CA LEU A 40 -5.84 -0.31 14.19
C LEU A 40 -4.48 0.05 13.61
N TRP A 41 -4.10 -0.73 12.61
CA TRP A 41 -2.99 -0.49 11.70
C TRP A 41 -3.53 0.13 10.42
N VAL A 42 -3.10 1.35 10.11
CA VAL A 42 -3.60 2.16 9.00
C VAL A 42 -2.48 2.38 7.99
N HIS A 43 -2.59 1.71 6.87
CA HIS A 43 -1.66 1.78 5.75
C HIS A 43 -2.08 2.78 4.69
N SER A 44 -1.12 3.59 4.25
CA SER A 44 -1.30 4.64 3.24
C SER A 44 -2.51 5.54 3.55
N PRO A 45 -2.46 6.33 4.64
CA PRO A 45 -3.58 7.18 5.02
C PRO A 45 -4.07 8.07 3.87
N ILE A 46 -5.37 8.25 3.80
CA ILE A 46 -6.08 9.23 2.95
C ILE A 46 -6.59 10.38 3.84
N PRO A 47 -7.30 11.41 3.33
CA PRO A 47 -7.97 12.37 4.20
C PRO A 47 -8.96 11.67 5.14
N ILE A 48 -8.75 11.84 6.44
CA ILE A 48 -9.61 11.29 7.49
C ILE A 48 -10.46 12.42 8.07
N ASP A 49 -11.64 12.62 7.48
CA ASP A 49 -12.66 13.52 8.02
C ASP A 49 -13.31 12.94 9.29
N ASP A 50 -14.19 13.72 9.92
CA ASP A 50 -14.84 13.29 11.17
C ASP A 50 -15.76 12.08 10.98
N THR A 51 -16.30 11.88 9.78
CA THR A 51 -17.16 10.73 9.48
C THR A 51 -16.31 9.45 9.42
N LEU A 52 -15.21 9.48 8.66
CA LEU A 52 -14.28 8.35 8.57
C LEU A 52 -13.62 8.06 9.92
N ALA A 53 -13.27 9.09 10.68
CA ALA A 53 -12.71 8.92 12.01
C ALA A 53 -13.69 8.27 13.00
N ALA A 54 -14.97 8.65 12.95
CA ALA A 54 -16.00 8.02 13.77
C ALA A 54 -16.24 6.56 13.36
N ALA A 55 -16.09 6.23 12.07
CA ALA A 55 -16.14 4.85 11.61
C ALA A 55 -14.95 4.03 12.15
N LEU A 56 -13.73 4.57 12.07
CA LEU A 56 -12.53 3.92 12.62
C LEU A 56 -12.65 3.70 14.14
N ALA A 57 -13.15 4.69 14.88
CA ALA A 57 -13.29 4.60 16.34
C ALA A 57 -14.23 3.47 16.80
N LYS A 58 -15.17 3.04 15.95
CA LYS A 58 -16.04 1.88 16.21
C LYS A 58 -15.32 0.55 16.03
N LEU A 59 -14.23 0.52 15.28
CA LEU A 59 -13.44 -0.69 15.00
C LEU A 59 -12.32 -0.90 16.02
N GLY A 60 -11.74 0.19 16.53
CA GLY A 60 -10.62 0.15 17.47
C GLY A 60 -9.89 1.50 17.57
N ARG A 61 -8.80 1.51 18.35
CA ARG A 61 -7.92 2.66 18.51
C ARG A 61 -6.91 2.71 17.37
N VAL A 62 -6.83 3.80 16.62
CA VAL A 62 -5.73 4.01 15.65
C VAL A 62 -4.40 4.07 16.42
N ALA A 63 -3.62 3.00 16.32
CA ALA A 63 -2.38 2.83 17.06
C ALA A 63 -1.15 2.93 16.14
N TYR A 64 -1.31 2.59 14.86
CA TYR A 64 -0.21 2.53 13.91
C TYR A 64 -0.59 3.22 12.60
N LEU A 65 0.21 4.19 12.17
CA LEU A 65 0.11 4.82 10.85
C LEU A 65 1.32 4.39 10.02
N VAL A 66 1.09 3.95 8.78
CA VAL A 66 2.15 3.43 7.92
C VAL A 66 2.20 4.14 6.59
N ALA A 67 3.33 4.77 6.29
CA ALA A 67 3.68 5.20 4.93
C ALA A 67 4.47 4.10 4.22
N PRO A 68 3.88 3.38 3.26
CA PRO A 68 4.48 2.17 2.69
C PRO A 68 5.60 2.45 1.68
N ASN A 69 5.68 3.68 1.16
CA ASN A 69 6.70 4.07 0.20
C ASN A 69 6.82 5.61 0.11
N ARG A 70 7.71 6.09 -0.77
CA ARG A 70 7.97 7.53 -1.00
C ARG A 70 6.85 8.29 -1.73
N PHE A 71 5.83 7.63 -2.25
CA PHE A 71 4.70 8.25 -2.97
C PHE A 71 3.39 8.23 -2.18
N HIS A 72 3.19 7.24 -1.30
CA HIS A 72 1.98 7.04 -0.47
C HIS A 72 2.14 7.58 0.95
N ASN A 73 2.60 8.83 1.06
CA ASN A 73 2.76 9.54 2.34
C ASN A 73 2.05 10.90 2.39
N LEU A 74 1.32 11.26 1.33
CA LEU A 74 0.72 12.59 1.14
C LEU A 74 -0.12 13.06 2.34
N PHE A 75 -0.88 12.15 2.95
CA PHE A 75 -1.76 12.47 4.07
C PHE A 75 -1.23 11.98 5.43
N LEU A 76 0.01 11.49 5.49
CA LEU A 76 0.61 10.96 6.72
C LEU A 76 0.68 12.03 7.81
N GLY A 77 1.09 13.26 7.46
CA GLY A 77 1.19 14.37 8.42
C GLY A 77 -0.16 14.74 9.03
N ALA A 78 -1.22 14.82 8.20
CA ALA A 78 -2.57 15.10 8.68
C ALA A 78 -3.12 13.96 9.55
N ALA A 79 -2.88 12.71 9.16
CA ALA A 79 -3.25 11.54 9.95
C ALA A 79 -2.52 11.51 11.31
N SER A 80 -1.21 11.79 11.32
CA SER A 80 -0.40 11.86 12.55
C SER A 80 -0.86 12.98 13.48
N ALA A 81 -1.23 14.15 12.94
CA ALA A 81 -1.78 15.24 13.74
C ALA A 81 -3.15 14.90 14.35
N ARG A 82 -3.99 14.13 13.62
CA ARG A 82 -5.29 13.68 14.11
C ARG A 82 -5.19 12.58 15.17
N TYR A 83 -4.19 11.70 15.04
CA TYR A 83 -3.94 10.58 15.96
C TYR A 83 -2.55 10.74 16.59
N PRO A 84 -2.36 11.71 17.50
CA PRO A 84 -1.03 12.04 18.05
C PRO A 84 -0.41 10.88 18.83
N GLU A 85 -1.22 10.00 19.40
CA GLU A 85 -0.79 8.80 20.14
C GLU A 85 -0.45 7.60 19.23
N ALA A 86 -0.76 7.67 17.93
CA ALA A 86 -0.43 6.60 17.00
C ALA A 86 1.05 6.64 16.63
N ARG A 87 1.74 5.51 16.72
CA ARG A 87 3.13 5.39 16.25
C ARG A 87 3.16 5.45 14.73
N VAL A 88 4.04 6.28 14.19
CA VAL A 88 4.20 6.50 12.76
C VAL A 88 5.37 5.68 12.24
N PHE A 89 5.06 4.70 11.41
CA PHE A 89 6.03 3.89 10.68
C PHE A 89 6.14 4.40 9.25
N ALA A 90 7.34 4.35 8.70
CA ALA A 90 7.53 4.64 7.30
C ALA A 90 8.56 3.73 6.65
N ALA A 91 8.35 3.44 5.38
CA ALA A 91 9.36 2.80 4.56
C ALA A 91 10.67 3.61 4.55
N PRO A 92 11.80 2.97 4.20
CA PRO A 92 13.07 3.67 4.09
C PRO A 92 12.95 4.91 3.19
N ARG A 93 13.72 5.95 3.51
CA ARG A 93 13.85 7.19 2.71
C ARG A 93 12.57 8.06 2.61
N VAL A 94 11.48 7.70 3.29
CA VAL A 94 10.27 8.54 3.32
C VAL A 94 10.53 9.87 4.03
N GLN A 95 11.25 9.87 5.16
CA GLN A 95 11.61 11.10 5.89
C GLN A 95 12.35 12.13 5.01
N GLU A 96 13.14 11.68 4.03
CA GLU A 96 13.83 12.57 3.08
C GLU A 96 12.86 13.46 2.28
N LYS A 97 11.63 12.98 2.05
CA LYS A 97 10.60 13.68 1.26
C LYS A 97 9.66 14.53 2.14
N ILE A 98 9.44 14.10 3.38
CA ILE A 98 8.55 14.77 4.34
C ILE A 98 9.27 15.05 5.67
N PRO A 99 10.35 15.85 5.66
CA PRO A 99 11.23 16.01 6.82
C PRO A 99 10.56 16.65 8.04
N SER A 100 9.42 17.33 7.85
CA SER A 100 8.64 17.96 8.92
C SER A 100 7.61 17.03 9.58
N VAL A 101 7.36 15.84 9.03
CA VAL A 101 6.41 14.87 9.59
C VAL A 101 7.13 13.98 10.59
N ARG A 102 6.51 13.71 11.73
CA ARG A 102 7.01 12.75 12.73
C ARG A 102 7.03 11.36 12.13
N ILE A 103 8.18 10.69 12.20
CA ILE A 103 8.31 9.25 11.95
C ILE A 103 8.97 8.66 13.18
N ASP A 104 8.24 7.80 13.87
CA ASP A 104 8.68 7.17 15.11
C ASP A 104 9.60 5.97 14.82
N GLU A 105 9.38 5.28 13.69
CA GLU A 105 10.19 4.14 13.28
C GLU A 105 10.30 4.00 11.76
N VAL A 106 11.50 3.75 11.26
CA VAL A 106 11.74 3.40 9.86
C VAL A 106 11.69 1.88 9.73
N LEU A 107 10.84 1.38 8.83
CA LEU A 107 10.67 -0.05 8.59
C LEU A 107 11.98 -0.67 8.09
N SER A 108 12.28 -1.84 8.63
CA SER A 108 13.44 -2.68 8.29
C SER A 108 12.97 -4.08 7.93
N ALA A 109 13.88 -5.02 7.68
CA ALA A 109 13.55 -6.38 7.26
C ALA A 109 12.65 -7.15 8.24
N GLU A 110 12.71 -6.81 9.52
CA GLU A 110 11.90 -7.45 10.55
C GLU A 110 10.61 -6.63 10.81
N PRO A 111 9.44 -7.30 10.88
CA PRO A 111 8.21 -6.65 11.30
C PRO A 111 8.31 -6.08 12.72
N PRO A 112 7.78 -4.87 12.98
CA PRO A 112 7.73 -4.32 14.32
C PRO A 112 7.00 -5.25 15.30
N ALA A 113 7.64 -5.53 16.45
CA ALA A 113 7.07 -6.38 17.50
C ALA A 113 5.69 -5.88 18.00
N ALA A 114 5.45 -4.57 17.89
CA ALA A 114 4.19 -3.93 18.23
C ALA A 114 3.00 -4.43 17.40
N TRP A 115 3.23 -5.00 16.22
CA TRP A 115 2.16 -5.57 15.40
C TRP A 115 1.75 -6.99 15.84
N GLY A 116 2.40 -7.54 16.87
CA GLY A 116 2.02 -8.82 17.49
C GLY A 116 2.07 -10.02 16.54
N GLY A 117 2.83 -9.95 15.45
CA GLY A 117 2.89 -10.98 14.41
C GLY A 117 1.65 -11.08 13.52
N ALA A 118 0.70 -10.14 13.61
CA ALA A 118 -0.49 -10.15 12.77
C ALA A 118 -0.21 -9.68 11.33
N VAL A 119 0.80 -8.84 11.16
CA VAL A 119 1.25 -8.31 9.87
C VAL A 119 2.75 -8.58 9.70
N ASP A 120 3.11 -9.23 8.60
CA ASP A 120 4.50 -9.40 8.14
C ASP A 120 4.79 -8.37 7.02
N LEU A 121 6.07 -8.16 6.68
CA LEU A 121 6.50 -7.20 5.67
C LEU A 121 7.66 -7.72 4.82
N ARG A 122 7.75 -7.26 3.57
CA ARG A 122 8.98 -7.42 2.74
C ARG A 122 9.37 -6.08 2.13
N LEU A 123 10.67 -5.80 2.14
CA LEU A 123 11.21 -4.64 1.44
C LEU A 123 11.35 -4.98 -0.04
N VAL A 124 10.91 -4.06 -0.90
CA VAL A 124 11.12 -4.13 -2.33
C VAL A 124 12.42 -3.39 -2.65
N GLU A 125 13.52 -4.15 -2.66
CA GLU A 125 14.87 -3.63 -2.77
C GLU A 125 15.24 -3.22 -4.20
N GLY A 126 16.33 -2.47 -4.31
CA GLY A 126 16.90 -2.08 -5.60
C GLY A 126 16.21 -0.91 -6.32
N VAL A 127 15.12 -0.37 -5.77
CA VAL A 127 14.37 0.78 -6.33
C VAL A 127 14.25 1.93 -5.32
N PRO A 128 15.36 2.60 -4.94
CA PRO A 128 15.36 3.60 -3.87
C PRO A 128 14.50 4.84 -4.17
N MET A 129 14.14 5.08 -5.44
CA MET A 129 13.21 6.15 -5.83
C MET A 129 11.80 5.91 -5.26
N VAL A 130 11.35 4.64 -5.22
CA VAL A 130 10.04 4.25 -4.68
C VAL A 130 10.20 3.85 -3.21
N SER A 131 11.18 2.99 -2.92
CA SER A 131 11.46 2.46 -1.59
C SER A 131 10.21 1.86 -0.96
N GLU A 132 9.62 0.88 -1.63
CA GLU A 132 8.35 0.27 -1.24
C GLU A 132 8.55 -0.87 -0.23
N VAL A 133 7.62 -0.94 0.72
CA VAL A 133 7.43 -2.08 1.62
C VAL A 133 6.06 -2.66 1.33
N VAL A 134 6.00 -3.98 1.15
CA VAL A 134 4.73 -4.71 1.03
C VAL A 134 4.42 -5.43 2.34
N PHE A 135 3.14 -5.69 2.60
CA PHE A 135 2.68 -6.25 3.86
C PHE A 135 1.82 -7.48 3.64
N LEU A 136 1.88 -8.45 4.56
CA LEU A 136 0.99 -9.61 4.57
C LEU A 136 0.19 -9.60 5.86
N HIS A 137 -1.12 -9.40 5.75
CA HIS A 137 -2.02 -9.64 6.87
C HIS A 137 -2.31 -11.15 6.95
N HIS A 138 -1.82 -11.81 7.99
CA HIS A 138 -1.81 -13.28 8.09
C HIS A 138 -3.21 -13.87 8.19
N ALA A 139 -4.06 -13.33 9.08
CA ALA A 139 -5.37 -13.90 9.36
C ALA A 139 -6.26 -13.96 8.11
N SER A 140 -6.22 -12.91 7.28
CA SER A 140 -7.00 -12.85 6.04
C SER A 140 -6.22 -13.27 4.78
N ARG A 141 -4.96 -13.74 4.91
CA ARG A 141 -4.07 -14.10 3.80
C ARG A 141 -4.05 -13.02 2.71
N THR A 142 -3.94 -11.76 3.12
CA THR A 142 -4.03 -10.61 2.20
C THR A 142 -2.69 -9.93 2.05
N LEU A 143 -2.18 -9.94 0.81
CA LEU A 143 -1.04 -9.14 0.40
C LEU A 143 -1.52 -7.69 0.19
N VAL A 144 -0.91 -6.74 0.89
CA VAL A 144 -1.16 -5.31 0.78
C VAL A 144 0.09 -4.67 0.16
N VAL A 145 -0.08 -4.04 -1.00
CA VAL A 145 0.97 -3.35 -1.74
C VAL A 145 0.55 -1.91 -2.06
N SER A 146 1.48 -1.14 -2.62
CA SER A 146 1.22 0.23 -3.09
C SER A 146 1.39 0.37 -4.60
N ASP A 147 2.59 0.68 -5.09
CA ASP A 147 2.85 1.00 -6.50
C ASP A 147 3.51 -0.16 -7.28
N ILE A 148 3.92 -1.24 -6.61
CA ILE A 148 4.54 -2.38 -7.30
C ILE A 148 3.56 -3.13 -8.18
N LEU A 149 2.27 -3.14 -7.82
CA LEU A 149 1.22 -3.75 -8.61
C LEU A 149 0.03 -2.81 -8.72
N PHE A 150 -0.53 -2.78 -9.92
CA PHE A 150 -1.74 -2.08 -10.28
C PHE A 150 -2.74 -3.09 -10.80
N ASN A 151 -4.03 -2.96 -10.45
CA ASN A 151 -5.11 -3.71 -11.10
C ASN A 151 -6.12 -2.75 -11.69
N ILE A 152 -5.76 -2.01 -12.75
CA ILE A 152 -6.62 -0.95 -13.32
C ILE A 152 -7.52 -1.55 -14.38
N GLU A 153 -8.74 -1.98 -14.04
CA GLU A 153 -9.62 -2.62 -15.05
C GLU A 153 -10.25 -1.58 -15.99
N LYS A 154 -10.67 -0.43 -15.43
CA LYS A 154 -11.36 0.62 -16.19
C LYS A 154 -10.79 2.01 -15.87
N PRO A 155 -9.72 2.44 -16.57
CA PRO A 155 -9.15 3.76 -16.32
C PRO A 155 -10.08 4.89 -16.75
N GLU A 156 -10.19 5.91 -15.90
CA GLU A 156 -11.05 7.06 -16.17
C GLU A 156 -10.35 8.13 -17.02
N GLY A 157 -10.93 8.42 -18.18
CA GLY A 157 -10.50 9.50 -19.07
C GLY A 157 -9.36 9.09 -20.02
N LEU A 158 -9.30 9.76 -21.17
CA LEU A 158 -8.39 9.41 -22.26
C LEU A 158 -6.91 9.52 -21.84
N VAL A 159 -6.55 10.58 -21.10
CA VAL A 159 -5.18 10.79 -20.64
C VAL A 159 -4.74 9.67 -19.69
N SER A 160 -5.56 9.33 -18.68
CA SER A 160 -5.25 8.23 -17.76
C SER A 160 -5.12 6.91 -18.50
N LYS A 161 -6.03 6.62 -19.46
CA LYS A 161 -5.96 5.42 -20.29
C LYS A 161 -4.64 5.32 -21.07
N LEU A 162 -4.18 6.42 -21.65
CA LEU A 162 -2.89 6.47 -22.36
C LEU A 162 -1.71 6.25 -21.41
N VAL A 163 -1.73 6.88 -20.23
CA VAL A 163 -0.67 6.71 -19.21
C VAL A 163 -0.61 5.26 -18.72
N TYR A 164 -1.73 4.67 -18.30
CA TYR A 164 -1.74 3.27 -17.86
C TYR A 164 -1.40 2.29 -19.00
N ALA A 165 -1.72 2.62 -20.26
CA ALA A 165 -1.28 1.81 -21.39
C ALA A 165 0.25 1.87 -21.56
N ALA A 166 0.87 3.04 -21.39
CA ALA A 166 2.33 3.21 -21.44
C ALA A 166 3.02 2.45 -20.30
N LEU A 167 2.48 2.52 -19.07
CA LEU A 167 2.96 1.75 -17.91
C LEU A 167 2.68 0.24 -18.05
N GLY A 168 1.81 -0.14 -18.99
CA GLY A 168 1.43 -1.54 -19.22
C GLY A 168 0.45 -2.12 -18.20
N THR A 169 -0.27 -1.26 -17.46
CA THR A 169 -1.21 -1.61 -16.38
C THR A 169 -2.69 -1.42 -16.76
N ASN A 170 -2.96 -0.88 -17.95
CA ASN A 170 -4.34 -0.70 -18.44
C ASN A 170 -5.05 -2.04 -18.70
N GLY A 171 -6.19 -2.22 -18.05
CA GLY A 171 -7.13 -3.33 -18.25
C GLY A 171 -6.73 -4.64 -17.58
N LYS A 172 -5.79 -4.63 -16.62
CA LYS A 172 -5.26 -5.86 -16.01
C LYS A 172 -4.51 -5.63 -14.69
N LEU A 173 -4.29 -6.71 -13.96
CA LEU A 173 -3.27 -6.77 -12.90
C LEU A 173 -1.88 -6.83 -13.54
N ALA A 174 -1.02 -5.86 -13.24
CA ALA A 174 0.36 -5.84 -13.71
C ALA A 174 1.25 -5.00 -12.80
N MET A 175 2.55 -5.34 -12.79
CA MET A 175 3.60 -4.44 -12.34
C MET A 175 3.96 -3.47 -13.47
N GLY A 176 4.16 -2.20 -13.12
CA GLY A 176 4.50 -1.13 -14.07
C GLY A 176 5.80 -1.42 -14.81
N ARG A 177 5.81 -1.19 -16.13
CA ARG A 177 6.98 -1.42 -17.01
C ARG A 177 8.17 -0.52 -16.72
N GLU A 178 7.95 0.57 -16.00
CA GLU A 178 8.96 1.51 -15.56
C GLU A 178 9.88 0.95 -14.48
N TRP A 179 9.44 -0.05 -13.70
CA TRP A 179 10.19 -0.55 -12.55
C TRP A 179 11.64 -1.01 -12.89
N PRO A 180 11.88 -1.81 -13.94
CA PRO A 180 13.25 -2.14 -14.36
C PRO A 180 14.07 -0.95 -14.87
N LEU A 181 13.42 0.13 -15.33
CA LEU A 181 14.08 1.34 -15.81
C LEU A 181 14.56 2.22 -14.65
N ILE A 182 13.76 2.28 -13.58
CA ILE A 182 14.08 3.08 -12.38
C ILE A 182 14.90 2.31 -11.33
N ALA A 183 15.02 0.99 -11.47
CA ALA A 183 15.85 0.15 -10.61
C ALA A 183 17.33 0.54 -10.70
N LYS A 184 17.95 0.75 -9.53
CA LYS A 184 19.40 0.93 -9.37
C LYS A 184 20.12 -0.39 -9.16
N ASP A 185 19.43 -1.37 -8.60
CA ASP A 185 19.88 -2.76 -8.51
C ASP A 185 18.76 -3.69 -8.99
N ARG A 186 18.92 -4.23 -10.20
CA ARG A 186 17.94 -5.15 -10.79
C ARG A 186 18.00 -6.55 -10.17
N ALA A 187 19.14 -6.96 -9.63
CA ALA A 187 19.26 -8.27 -8.99
C ALA A 187 18.53 -8.27 -7.65
N ALA A 188 18.69 -7.20 -6.86
CA ALA A 188 17.95 -7.00 -5.62
C ALA A 188 16.44 -6.91 -5.88
N LEU A 189 16.01 -6.13 -6.88
CA LEU A 189 14.59 -6.07 -7.25
C LEU A 189 14.04 -7.47 -7.59
N ARG A 190 14.74 -8.25 -8.42
CA ARG A 190 14.31 -9.62 -8.75
C ARG A 190 14.23 -10.53 -7.53
N ALA A 191 15.18 -10.43 -6.61
CA ALA A 191 15.14 -11.21 -5.38
C ALA A 191 13.90 -10.85 -4.54
N SER A 192 13.64 -9.56 -4.31
CA SER A 192 12.43 -9.10 -3.62
C SER A 192 11.15 -9.56 -4.32
N LEU A 193 11.08 -9.50 -5.66
CA LEU A 193 9.90 -10.00 -6.40
C LEU A 193 9.66 -11.49 -6.18
N ARG A 194 10.72 -12.31 -6.07
CA ARG A 194 10.58 -13.74 -5.76
C ARG A 194 10.09 -13.96 -4.33
N GLU A 195 10.59 -13.18 -3.37
CA GLU A 195 10.14 -13.25 -1.97
C GLU A 195 8.67 -12.87 -1.85
N VAL A 196 8.25 -11.77 -2.46
CA VAL A 196 6.84 -11.34 -2.50
C VAL A 196 5.98 -12.40 -3.18
N ALA A 197 6.42 -12.95 -4.32
CA ALA A 197 5.70 -14.02 -5.01
C ALA A 197 5.63 -15.32 -4.20
N ALA A 198 6.51 -15.54 -3.22
CA ALA A 198 6.56 -16.73 -2.37
C ALA A 198 5.60 -16.65 -1.17
N LEU A 199 5.25 -15.43 -0.69
CA LEU A 199 4.34 -15.20 0.44
C LEU A 199 3.01 -15.96 0.31
N ASP A 200 2.47 -16.45 1.43
CA ASP A 200 1.24 -17.24 1.44
C ASP A 200 -0.02 -16.34 1.53
N PHE A 201 -0.53 -15.92 0.38
CA PHE A 201 -1.72 -15.06 0.26
C PHE A 201 -2.71 -15.59 -0.79
N ASP A 202 -3.97 -15.19 -0.68
CA ASP A 202 -5.01 -15.42 -1.69
C ASP A 202 -5.74 -14.15 -2.12
N ARG A 203 -5.56 -13.05 -1.37
CA ARG A 203 -6.14 -11.74 -1.65
C ARG A 203 -5.04 -10.71 -1.89
N LEU A 204 -5.32 -9.73 -2.76
CA LEU A 204 -4.43 -8.59 -3.01
C LEU A 204 -5.20 -7.28 -2.87
N ILE A 205 -4.66 -6.38 -2.03
CA ILE A 205 -5.01 -4.97 -1.96
C ILE A 205 -3.81 -4.16 -2.45
N MET A 206 -4.07 -3.15 -3.26
CA MET A 206 -3.08 -2.26 -3.84
C MET A 206 -3.56 -0.82 -3.70
N ALA A 207 -2.69 0.17 -3.87
CA ALA A 207 -3.10 1.56 -3.72
C ALA A 207 -4.03 2.04 -4.86
N HIS A 208 -3.95 1.41 -6.04
CA HIS A 208 -4.61 1.87 -7.26
C HIS A 208 -5.29 0.73 -8.04
N GLY A 209 -6.56 0.91 -8.38
CA GLY A 209 -7.36 -0.09 -9.10
C GLY A 209 -8.06 -1.08 -8.17
N GLU A 210 -8.63 -2.13 -8.73
CA GLU A 210 -9.65 -2.97 -8.12
C GLU A 210 -9.04 -4.04 -7.19
N VAL A 211 -9.63 -4.27 -6.01
CA VAL A 211 -9.20 -5.33 -5.08
C VAL A 211 -9.35 -6.71 -5.72
N VAL A 212 -8.32 -7.56 -5.62
CA VAL A 212 -8.42 -8.97 -6.05
C VAL A 212 -8.86 -9.80 -4.85
N ALA A 213 -10.14 -10.20 -4.85
CA ALA A 213 -10.77 -10.82 -3.70
C ALA A 213 -10.35 -12.28 -3.43
N SER A 214 -9.91 -13.01 -4.45
CA SER A 214 -9.42 -14.39 -4.32
C SER A 214 -8.59 -14.75 -5.56
N GLY A 215 -7.82 -15.84 -5.48
CA GLY A 215 -6.94 -16.28 -6.57
C GLY A 215 -5.82 -15.28 -6.88
N ALA A 216 -5.47 -14.42 -5.92
CA ALA A 216 -4.47 -13.39 -6.13
C ALA A 216 -3.07 -13.99 -6.36
N LYS A 217 -2.78 -15.16 -5.79
CA LYS A 217 -1.48 -15.82 -5.89
C LYS A 217 -1.04 -16.00 -7.35
N ASP A 218 -1.85 -16.70 -8.14
CA ASP A 218 -1.55 -16.97 -9.56
C ASP A 218 -1.49 -15.69 -10.38
N ARG A 219 -2.41 -14.75 -10.12
CA ARG A 219 -2.46 -13.48 -10.82
C ARG A 219 -1.22 -12.62 -10.55
N VAL A 220 -0.75 -12.56 -9.30
CA VAL A 220 0.47 -11.84 -8.92
C VAL A 220 1.69 -12.51 -9.54
N GLN A 221 1.80 -13.83 -9.49
CA GLN A 221 2.90 -14.55 -10.14
C GLN A 221 2.95 -14.28 -11.65
N ALA A 222 1.80 -14.31 -12.33
CA ALA A 222 1.71 -13.94 -13.74
C ALA A 222 2.13 -12.48 -13.98
N ALA A 223 1.68 -11.55 -13.14
CA ALA A 223 2.03 -10.12 -13.24
C ALA A 223 3.52 -9.84 -13.02
N LEU A 224 4.20 -10.62 -12.18
CA LEU A 224 5.62 -10.48 -11.87
C LEU A 224 6.53 -11.28 -12.82
N SER A 225 6.02 -12.33 -13.46
CA SER A 225 6.79 -13.22 -14.34
C SER A 225 7.67 -12.54 -15.39
N PRO A 226 7.29 -11.42 -16.05
CA PRO A 226 8.15 -10.76 -17.03
C PRO A 226 9.41 -10.12 -16.43
N TYR A 227 9.48 -10.01 -15.10
CA TYR A 227 10.54 -9.30 -14.38
C TYR A 227 11.47 -10.24 -13.61
N LEU A 228 11.10 -11.51 -13.43
CA LEU A 228 11.85 -12.54 -12.71
C LEU A 228 12.98 -13.18 -13.53
#